data_AF-X1GDG9-F1
#
_entry.id   AF-X1GDG9-F1
#
_cell.length_a   1.000
_cell.length_b   1.000
_cell.length_c   1.000
_cell.angle_alpha   90.00
_cell.angle_beta   90.00
_cell.angle_gamma   90.00
#
_symmetry.space_group_name_H-M   'P 1'
#
loop_
_entity.id
_entity.type
_entity.pdbx_description
1 polymer ?
#
loop_
_entity_poly.entity_id
_entity_poly.type
_entity_poly.pdbx_seq_one_letter_code
_entity_poly.pdbx_strand_id
1 'polypeptide(L)'
;FDGGIASFIRRLNRNRDVVHPYPIYISTMVDSTIIEAALQYNDSFTESLLSFANCVNTRDGGSHLTGFRSALTRVLNDYARSSKFLKDTDPNLTGDDVREGAAVIISVKLPQPQFEGQTKARLG
;
A
#
# COMPACT_ATOMS: atom_id res chain seq x y z
N PHE A 1 1.23 -6.31 21.23
CA PHE A 1 2.00 -6.21 19.97
C PHE A 1 2.27 -4.73 19.72
N ASP A 2 3.38 -4.19 20.20
CA ASP A 2 3.66 -2.74 20.15
C ASP A 2 4.16 -2.23 18.77
N GLY A 3 4.37 -3.12 17.80
CA GLY A 3 4.93 -2.78 16.49
C GLY A 3 3.92 -2.49 15.37
N GLY A 4 2.61 -2.48 15.65
CA GLY A 4 1.55 -2.14 14.70
C GLY A 4 1.63 -2.86 13.35
N ILE A 5 1.20 -2.20 12.26
CA ILE A 5 1.26 -2.74 10.90
C ILE A 5 2.69 -2.87 10.36
N ALA A 6 3.66 -2.11 10.90
CA ALA A 6 5.06 -2.22 10.51
C ALA A 6 5.69 -3.57 10.92
N SER A 7 5.34 -4.09 12.11
CA SER A 7 5.73 -5.45 12.52
C SER A 7 5.08 -6.52 11.65
N PHE A 8 3.91 -6.25 11.07
CA PHE A 8 3.23 -7.19 10.20
C PHE A 8 3.91 -7.24 8.82
N ILE A 9 4.39 -6.11 8.27
CA ILE A 9 5.24 -6.12 7.07
C ILE A 9 6.48 -7.01 7.25
N ARG A 10 7.18 -6.92 8.39
CA ARG A 10 8.34 -7.78 8.66
C ARG A 10 7.97 -9.27 8.65
N ARG A 11 6.77 -9.62 9.12
CA ARG A 11 6.27 -11.00 9.05
C ARG A 11 5.96 -11.42 7.62
N LEU A 12 5.41 -10.54 6.78
CA LEU A 12 5.17 -10.81 5.36
C LEU A 12 6.48 -11.05 4.60
N ASN A 13 7.55 -10.36 4.98
CA ASN A 13 8.88 -10.50 4.38
C ASN A 13 9.78 -11.53 5.07
N ARG A 14 9.29 -12.34 6.03
CA ARG A 14 10.14 -13.22 6.85
C ARG A 14 11.04 -14.19 6.04
N ASN A 15 10.59 -14.59 4.86
CA ASN A 15 11.28 -15.55 3.98
C ASN A 15 11.72 -14.91 2.66
N ARG A 16 11.92 -13.59 2.64
CA ARG A 16 12.31 -12.82 1.45
C ARG A 16 13.42 -11.85 1.79
N ASP A 17 14.27 -11.55 0.81
CA ASP A 17 15.33 -10.58 1.00
C ASP A 17 14.76 -9.17 0.76
N VAL A 18 14.89 -8.30 1.77
CA VAL A 18 14.34 -6.93 1.70
C VAL A 18 15.32 -6.00 0.98
N VAL A 19 14.79 -5.17 0.09
CA VAL A 19 15.59 -4.20 -0.69
C VAL A 19 16.09 -3.06 0.20
N HIS A 20 15.32 -2.69 1.23
CA HIS A 20 15.66 -1.64 2.18
C HIS A 20 15.39 -2.09 3.62
N PRO A 21 16.24 -1.71 4.59
CA PRO A 21 16.23 -2.29 5.94
C PRO A 21 14.98 -1.94 6.77
N TYR A 22 14.42 -0.75 6.55
CA TYR A 22 13.29 -0.24 7.33
C TYR A 22 12.03 -0.14 6.46
N PRO A 23 10.88 -0.70 6.88
CA PRO A 23 9.60 -0.46 6.22
C PRO A 23 9.26 1.02 6.22
N ILE A 24 8.68 1.49 5.11
CA ILE A 24 8.06 2.80 5.03
C ILE A 24 6.74 2.72 5.79
N TYR A 25 6.52 3.63 6.73
CA TYR A 25 5.28 3.73 7.49
C TYR A 25 4.69 5.14 7.36
N ILE A 26 3.39 5.20 7.10
CA ILE A 26 2.63 6.44 6.94
C ILE A 26 1.41 6.33 7.84
N SER A 27 1.16 7.36 8.64
CA SER A 27 -0.07 7.51 9.41
C SER A 27 -0.53 8.95 9.30
N THR A 28 -1.78 9.13 8.90
CA THR A 28 -2.37 10.45 8.77
C THR A 28 -3.85 10.40 9.14
N MET A 29 -4.39 11.53 9.56
CA MET A 29 -5.81 11.74 9.73
C MET A 29 -6.25 12.78 8.72
N VAL A 30 -7.23 12.43 7.90
CA VAL A 30 -7.88 13.36 6.97
C VAL A 30 -9.36 13.40 7.38
N ASP A 31 -9.83 14.59 7.74
CA ASP A 31 -11.13 14.79 8.37
C ASP A 31 -11.29 13.90 9.62
N SER A 32 -12.21 12.93 9.57
CA SER A 32 -12.44 11.92 10.62
C SER A 32 -11.92 10.54 10.25
N THR A 33 -11.18 10.41 9.15
CA THR A 33 -10.65 9.12 8.66
C THR A 33 -9.18 9.01 8.98
N ILE A 34 -8.81 7.97 9.71
CA ILE A 34 -7.40 7.63 9.96
C ILE A 34 -6.95 6.67 8.87
N ILE A 35 -5.84 7.00 8.22
CA ILE A 35 -5.22 6.20 7.18
C ILE A 35 -3.84 5.81 7.69
N GLU A 36 -3.62 4.50 7.82
CA GLU A 36 -2.32 3.93 8.14
C GLU A 36 -1.88 3.01 7.00
N ALA A 37 -0.66 3.21 6.49
CA ALA A 37 -0.09 2.36 5.47
C ALA A 37 1.35 1.99 5.82
N ALA A 38 1.76 0.78 5.47
CA ALA A 38 3.13 0.32 5.54
C ALA A 38 3.52 -0.42 4.26
N LEU A 39 4.73 -0.18 3.78
CA LEU A 39 5.27 -0.72 2.53
C LEU A 39 6.73 -1.12 2.73
N GLN A 40 7.12 -2.27 2.17
CA GLN A 40 8.53 -2.63 2.03
C GLN A 40 8.73 -3.49 0.78
N TYR A 41 9.72 -3.12 -0.02
CA TYR A 41 10.13 -3.89 -1.19
C TYR A 41 11.03 -5.06 -0.79
N ASN A 42 10.83 -6.18 -1.47
CA ASN A 42 11.65 -7.38 -1.40
C ASN A 42 12.05 -7.81 -2.82
N ASP A 43 12.87 -8.85 -2.88
CA ASP A 43 13.42 -9.44 -4.10
C ASP A 43 12.45 -10.31 -4.92
N SER A 44 11.18 -10.44 -4.49
CA SER A 44 10.19 -11.21 -5.24
C SER A 44 9.59 -10.42 -6.41
N PHE A 45 9.03 -11.14 -7.38
CA PHE A 45 8.28 -10.53 -8.49
C PHE A 45 6.78 -10.36 -8.20
N THR A 46 6.35 -10.61 -6.95
CA THR A 46 4.92 -10.66 -6.60
C THR A 46 4.56 -9.62 -5.56
N GLU A 47 3.48 -8.88 -5.80
CA GLU A 47 2.85 -8.01 -4.81
C GLU A 47 2.26 -8.87 -3.68
N SER A 48 2.51 -8.47 -2.42
CA SER A 48 1.90 -9.07 -1.24
C SER A 48 1.15 -8.00 -0.47
N LEU A 49 -0.16 -7.91 -0.74
CA LEU A 49 -1.00 -6.82 -0.26
C LEU A 49 -2.08 -7.32 0.71
N LEU A 50 -2.21 -6.62 1.84
CA LEU A 50 -3.35 -6.73 2.74
C LEU A 50 -4.02 -5.37 2.90
N SER A 51 -5.34 -5.34 2.84
CA SER A 51 -6.10 -4.10 3.01
C SER A 51 -7.19 -4.29 4.06
N PHE A 52 -7.40 -3.25 4.87
CA PHE A 52 -8.32 -3.29 6.00
C PHE A 52 -9.15 -2.01 6.08
N ALA A 53 -10.41 -2.14 6.42
CA ALA A 53 -11.27 -1.04 6.83
C ALA A 53 -11.92 -1.38 8.18
N ASN A 54 -11.72 -0.53 9.19
CA ASN A 54 -12.17 -0.76 10.57
C ASN A 54 -11.83 -2.16 11.10
N CYS A 55 -10.57 -2.58 10.91
CA CYS A 55 -10.05 -3.92 11.27
C CYS A 55 -10.66 -5.11 10.48
N VAL A 56 -11.57 -4.88 9.53
CA VAL A 56 -12.10 -5.91 8.64
C VAL A 56 -11.19 -6.03 7.42
N ASN A 57 -10.76 -7.25 7.08
CA ASN A 57 -9.95 -7.51 5.89
C ASN A 57 -10.82 -7.37 4.62
N THR A 58 -10.50 -6.37 3.80
CA THR A 58 -11.15 -6.12 2.52
C THR A 58 -10.41 -6.87 1.42
N ARG A 59 -10.70 -8.16 1.27
CA ARG A 59 -9.98 -9.06 0.34
C ARG A 59 -10.10 -8.64 -1.12
N ASP A 60 -11.23 -8.04 -1.48
CA ASP A 60 -11.50 -7.54 -2.85
C ASP A 60 -11.10 -6.06 -2.99
N GLY A 61 -10.46 -5.48 -1.97
CA GLY A 61 -9.97 -4.11 -1.97
C GLY A 61 -11.06 -3.09 -1.71
N GLY A 62 -11.12 -2.05 -2.53
CA GLY A 62 -12.06 -0.94 -2.36
C GLY A 62 -11.46 0.41 -2.68
N SER A 63 -12.20 1.47 -2.35
CA SER A 63 -11.80 2.85 -2.58
C SER A 63 -10.43 3.20 -1.99
N HIS A 64 -10.16 2.77 -0.74
CA HIS A 64 -8.88 2.97 -0.06
C HIS A 64 -7.72 2.32 -0.81
N LEU A 65 -7.89 1.08 -1.28
CA LEU A 65 -6.85 0.36 -2.01
C LEU A 65 -6.58 0.98 -3.38
N THR A 66 -7.65 1.31 -4.12
CA THR A 66 -7.53 1.97 -5.43
C THR A 66 -6.80 3.30 -5.29
N GLY A 67 -7.20 4.13 -4.32
CA GLY A 67 -6.55 5.41 -4.04
C GLY A 67 -5.07 5.25 -3.70
N PHE A 68 -4.72 4.27 -2.86
CA PHE A 68 -3.32 3.97 -2.53
C PHE A 68 -2.50 3.59 -3.75
N ARG A 69 -3.01 2.69 -4.61
CA ARG A 69 -2.28 2.24 -5.81
C ARG A 69 -2.06 3.38 -6.80
N SER A 70 -3.09 4.20 -7.03
CA SER A 70 -2.98 5.38 -7.89
C SER A 70 -1.98 6.39 -7.32
N ALA A 71 -2.02 6.65 -6.01
CA ALA A 71 -1.11 7.58 -5.35
C ALA A 71 0.34 7.09 -5.40
N LEU A 72 0.61 5.81 -5.11
CA LEU A 72 1.94 5.24 -5.15
C LEU A 72 2.55 5.32 -6.56
N THR A 73 1.76 4.94 -7.58
CA THR A 73 2.20 5.00 -8.98
C THR A 73 2.54 6.42 -9.41
N ARG A 74 1.70 7.40 -9.02
CA ARG A 74 1.93 8.81 -9.31
C ARG A 74 3.19 9.33 -8.62
N VAL A 75 3.33 9.12 -7.31
CA VAL A 75 4.46 9.64 -6.53
C VAL A 75 5.80 9.09 -7.03
N LEU A 76 5.87 7.80 -7.37
CA LEU A 76 7.12 7.23 -7.90
C LEU A 76 7.45 7.76 -9.29
N ASN A 77 6.47 7.94 -10.18
CA ASN A 77 6.72 8.56 -11.48
C ASN A 77 7.16 10.01 -11.33
N ASP A 78 6.48 10.81 -10.50
CA ASP A 78 6.83 12.21 -10.22
C ASP A 78 8.27 12.32 -9.68
N TYR A 79 8.65 11.41 -8.76
CA TYR A 79 10.01 11.35 -8.21
C TYR A 79 11.04 10.90 -9.25
N ALA A 80 10.73 9.88 -10.06
CA ALA A 80 11.63 9.37 -11.09
C ALA A 80 11.93 10.41 -12.17
N ARG A 81 10.93 11.22 -12.57
CA ARG A 81 11.12 12.33 -13.53
C ARG A 81 11.94 13.46 -12.93
N SER A 82 11.57 13.95 -11.76
CA SER A 82 12.26 15.07 -11.10
C SER A 82 13.71 14.73 -10.74
N SER A 83 13.99 13.47 -10.40
CA SER A 83 15.34 12.96 -10.10
C SER A 83 16.10 12.47 -11.34
N LYS A 84 15.52 12.58 -12.54
CA LYS A 84 16.10 12.15 -13.83
C LYS A 84 16.43 10.65 -13.92
N PHE A 85 15.76 9.80 -13.14
CA PHE A 85 15.79 8.35 -13.31
C PHE A 85 15.02 7.91 -14.56
N LEU A 86 13.98 8.67 -14.93
CA LEU A 86 13.28 8.56 -16.22
C LEU A 86 13.52 9.85 -17.01
N LYS A 87 13.92 9.72 -18.28
CA LYS A 87 14.02 10.85 -19.20
C LYS A 87 12.63 11.22 -19.70
N ASP A 88 12.41 12.47 -20.10
CA ASP A 88 11.11 12.96 -20.60
C ASP A 88 10.49 12.11 -21.72
N THR A 89 11.33 11.48 -22.55
CA THR A 89 10.92 10.60 -23.65
C THR A 89 10.56 9.18 -23.23
N ASP A 90 11.01 8.73 -22.06
CA ASP A 90 10.76 7.37 -21.60
C ASP A 90 9.28 7.22 -21.20
N PRO A 91 8.68 6.03 -21.33
CA PRO A 91 7.34 5.79 -20.79
C PRO A 91 7.35 5.88 -19.25
N ASN A 92 6.19 6.19 -18.66
CA ASN A 92 6.01 6.11 -17.21
C ASN A 92 6.01 4.65 -16.73
N LEU A 93 6.43 4.45 -15.46
CA LEU A 93 6.23 3.19 -14.77
C LEU A 93 4.74 2.88 -14.68
N THR A 94 4.36 1.66 -15.02
CA THR A 94 3.01 1.16 -14.83
C THR A 94 2.77 0.87 -13.34
N GLY A 95 1.50 0.69 -12.98
CA GLY A 95 1.16 0.32 -11.61
C GLY A 95 1.75 -1.04 -11.21
N ASP A 96 1.93 -1.96 -12.16
CA ASP A 96 2.47 -3.28 -11.90
C ASP A 96 4.00 -3.21 -11.68
N ASP A 97 4.71 -2.43 -12.50
CA ASP A 97 6.15 -2.15 -12.29
C ASP A 97 6.42 -1.58 -10.89
N VAL A 98 5.55 -0.67 -10.44
CA VAL A 98 5.66 -0.02 -9.13
C VAL A 98 5.39 -0.97 -7.96
N ARG A 99 4.55 -1.99 -8.14
CA ARG A 99 4.13 -2.90 -7.06
C ARG A 99 4.85 -4.24 -7.07
N GLU A 100 5.69 -4.49 -8.08
CA GLU A 100 6.58 -5.65 -8.11
C GLU A 100 7.43 -5.71 -6.82
N GLY A 101 7.45 -6.88 -6.17
CA GLY A 101 8.17 -7.08 -4.92
C GLY A 101 7.64 -6.31 -3.71
N ALA A 102 6.52 -5.59 -3.83
CA ALA A 102 5.99 -4.79 -2.74
C ALA A 102 5.22 -5.66 -1.73
N ALA A 103 5.66 -5.66 -0.46
CA ALA A 103 4.80 -6.05 0.66
C ALA A 103 4.10 -4.81 1.20
N VAL A 104 2.76 -4.82 1.22
CA VAL A 104 1.93 -3.65 1.55
C VAL A 104 0.85 -4.03 2.56
N ILE A 105 0.65 -3.16 3.54
CA ILE A 105 -0.51 -3.17 4.41
C ILE A 105 -1.12 -1.78 4.40
N ILE A 106 -2.40 -1.68 4.04
CA ILE A 106 -3.18 -0.44 4.18
C ILE A 106 -4.36 -0.68 5.11
N SER A 107 -4.54 0.21 6.09
CA SER A 107 -5.65 0.18 7.02
C SER A 107 -6.28 1.56 7.10
N VAL A 108 -7.59 1.62 6.89
CA VAL A 108 -8.38 2.81 7.12
C VAL A 108 -9.31 2.60 8.31
N LYS A 109 -9.48 3.64 9.13
CA LYS A 109 -10.48 3.70 10.20
C LYS A 109 -11.39 4.88 9.90
N LEU A 110 -12.67 4.62 9.69
CA LEU A 110 -13.67 5.59 9.30
C LEU A 110 -14.96 5.43 10.13
N PRO A 111 -15.67 6.54 10.41
CA PRO A 111 -16.85 6.51 11.28
C PRO A 111 -18.04 5.74 10.69
N GLN A 112 -18.23 5.78 9.37
CA GLN A 112 -19.35 5.14 8.67
C GLN A 112 -18.85 4.36 7.44
N PRO A 113 -18.29 3.15 7.61
CA PRO A 113 -17.83 2.36 6.48
C PRO A 113 -18.98 1.81 5.65
N GLN A 114 -18.92 2.05 4.34
CA GLN A 114 -19.81 1.47 3.35
C GLN A 114 -19.11 0.28 2.72
N PHE A 115 -19.64 -0.93 2.96
CA PHE A 115 -19.08 -2.15 2.37
C PHE A 115 -20.02 -2.70 1.31
N GLU A 116 -19.45 -3.33 0.28
CA GLU A 116 -20.22 -4.10 -0.68
C GLU A 116 -20.58 -5.47 -0.09
N GLY A 117 -21.88 -5.77 -0.06
CA GLY A 117 -22.41 -7.08 0.34
C GLY A 117 -22.22 -7.44 1.81
N GLN A 118 -22.69 -8.64 2.17
CA GLN A 118 -22.70 -9.12 3.56
C GLN A 118 -21.29 -9.53 4.06
N THR A 119 -20.43 -10.00 3.16
CA THR A 119 -19.07 -10.48 3.49
C THR A 119 -18.09 -9.35 3.79
N LYS A 120 -18.47 -8.09 3.53
CA LYS A 120 -17.63 -6.89 3.71
C LYS A 120 -16.28 -7.00 3.00
N ALA A 121 -16.26 -7.69 1.86
CA ALA A 121 -15.04 -8.00 1.14
C ALA A 121 -14.43 -6.79 0.43
N ARG A 122 -15.25 -5.75 0.15
CA ARG A 122 -14.85 -4.53 -0.54
C ARG A 122 -15.39 -3.28 0.15
N LEU A 123 -14.55 -2.26 0.28
CA LEU A 123 -14.97 -0.92 0.73
C LEU A 123 -15.42 -0.07 -0.46
N GLY A 124 -16.59 0.55 -0.35
CA GLY A 124 -17.15 1.48 -1.34
C GLY A 124 -16.43 2.83 -1.39
#